data_AF-A0A662JGV9-F1
#
_entry.id   AF-A0A662JGV9-F1
#
_cell.length_a   1.000
_cell.length_b   1.000
_cell.length_c   1.000
_cell.angle_alpha   90.00
_cell.angle_beta   90.00
_cell.angle_gamma   90.00
#
_symmetry.space_group_name_H-M   'P 1'
#
loop_
_entity.id
_entity.type
_entity.pdbx_description
1 polymer ?
#
loop_
_entity_poly.entity_id
_entity_poly.type
_entity_poly.pdbx_seq_one_letter_code
_entity_poly.pdbx_strand_id
1 'polypeptide(L)'
;MDSVSEDVWRRVNRPHSSLKLERILEGILEFSRSYRGKLVTETMLVQGLNDSEESLRYTAGFIAQVKPSVAYISIPVRPPAERWIKPPSDSSLVAAYSIFKETVDAQVELLASIEPPPEVRGDAVKYLVSTVSVHPLKLEYAVKILEDSGLNPSDVLDELVKSEVISKVEYGGSTFIIKRFK
;
A
#
# COMPACT_ATOMS: atom_id res chain seq x y z
N MET A 1 11.74 -3.02 -3.69
CA MET A 1 12.07 -2.17 -4.85
C MET A 1 11.29 -0.89 -4.67
N ASP A 2 11.96 0.19 -4.27
CA ASP A 2 11.27 1.43 -3.92
C ASP A 2 11.10 2.37 -5.12
N SER A 3 11.96 2.24 -6.13
CA SER A 3 11.86 2.98 -7.38
C SER A 3 12.71 2.32 -8.46
N VAL A 4 12.25 2.39 -9.70
CA VAL A 4 13.03 2.04 -10.90
C VAL A 4 13.67 3.24 -11.59
N SER A 5 13.43 4.44 -11.08
CA SER A 5 14.16 5.66 -11.42
C SER A 5 15.41 5.78 -10.56
N GLU A 6 16.57 5.91 -11.20
CA GLU A 6 17.89 6.00 -10.55
C GLU A 6 17.96 7.17 -9.54
N ASP A 7 17.45 8.35 -9.90
CA ASP A 7 17.49 9.54 -9.04
C ASP A 7 16.69 9.30 -7.74
N VAL A 8 15.47 8.81 -7.90
CA VAL A 8 14.57 8.52 -6.78
C VAL A 8 15.12 7.38 -5.93
N TRP A 9 15.61 6.30 -6.55
CA TRP A 9 16.23 5.17 -5.84
C TRP A 9 17.44 5.60 -5.03
N ARG A 10 18.30 6.48 -5.56
CA ARG A 10 19.44 7.01 -4.80
C ARG A 10 19.00 7.88 -3.62
N ARG A 11 17.93 8.66 -3.77
CA ARG A 11 17.39 9.51 -2.71
C ARG A 11 16.74 8.71 -1.58
N VAL A 12 16.00 7.66 -1.94
CA VAL A 12 15.29 6.78 -0.99
C VAL A 12 16.26 5.80 -0.34
N ASN A 13 16.99 5.01 -1.13
CA ASN A 13 17.77 3.87 -0.65
C ASN A 13 19.20 4.23 -0.23
N ARG A 14 19.71 5.40 -0.66
CA ARG A 14 21.08 5.89 -0.40
C ARG A 14 22.15 4.79 -0.56
N PRO A 15 22.15 4.06 -1.69
CA PRO A 15 23.06 2.95 -1.91
C PRO A 15 24.51 3.46 -2.08
N HIS A 16 25.48 2.57 -1.92
CA HIS A 16 26.87 2.88 -2.24
C HIS A 16 26.99 3.35 -3.71
N SER A 17 27.84 4.35 -3.97
CA SER A 17 27.93 5.02 -5.28
C SER A 17 28.31 4.09 -6.43
N SER A 18 29.06 3.03 -6.14
CA SER A 18 29.46 2.01 -7.14
C SER A 18 28.31 1.12 -7.61
N LEU A 19 27.18 1.06 -6.90
CA LEU A 19 26.01 0.30 -7.31
C LEU A 19 25.27 1.03 -8.43
N LYS A 20 24.85 0.28 -9.43
CA LYS A 20 24.08 0.75 -10.58
C LYS A 20 22.70 0.12 -10.56
N LEU A 21 21.63 0.92 -10.58
CA LEU A 21 20.27 0.36 -10.50
C LEU A 21 19.99 -0.58 -11.67
N GLU A 22 20.45 -0.26 -12.88
CA GLU A 22 20.16 -1.10 -14.05
C GLU A 22 20.69 -2.53 -13.85
N ARG A 23 21.89 -2.67 -13.29
CA ARG A 23 22.48 -3.97 -12.95
C ARG A 23 21.68 -4.72 -11.88
N ILE A 24 21.15 -4.00 -10.89
CA ILE A 24 20.32 -4.58 -9.83
C ILE A 24 18.98 -5.06 -10.41
N LEU A 25 18.33 -4.24 -11.24
CA LEU A 25 17.07 -4.58 -11.89
C LEU A 25 17.22 -5.82 -12.78
N GLU A 26 18.30 -5.88 -13.57
CA GLU A 26 18.60 -7.07 -14.38
C GLU A 26 18.84 -8.31 -13.54
N GLY A 27 19.64 -8.20 -12.46
CA GLY A 27 19.89 -9.32 -11.56
C GLY A 27 18.63 -9.84 -10.87
N ILE A 28 17.70 -8.94 -10.50
CA ILE A 28 16.39 -9.31 -9.94
C ILE A 28 15.59 -10.13 -10.97
N LEU A 29 15.56 -9.71 -12.23
CA LEU A 29 14.84 -10.42 -13.29
C LEU A 29 15.50 -11.77 -13.65
N GLU A 30 16.82 -11.85 -13.62
CA GLU A 30 17.54 -13.10 -13.84
C GLU A 30 17.27 -14.10 -12.70
N PHE A 31 17.31 -13.61 -11.45
CA PHE A 31 16.97 -14.41 -10.29
C PHE A 31 15.51 -14.87 -10.34
N SER A 32 14.56 -13.99 -10.69
CA SER A 32 13.14 -14.34 -10.71
C SER A 32 12.80 -15.42 -11.74
N ARG A 33 13.56 -15.51 -12.85
CA ARG A 33 13.38 -16.55 -13.87
C ARG A 33 13.91 -17.92 -13.45
N SER A 34 14.93 -17.96 -12.59
CA SER A 34 15.61 -19.20 -12.20
C SER A 34 15.13 -19.75 -10.86
N TYR A 35 14.68 -18.88 -9.96
CA TYR A 35 14.18 -19.25 -8.65
C TYR A 35 12.80 -19.91 -8.74
N ARG A 36 12.63 -21.06 -8.07
CA ARG A 36 11.38 -21.85 -8.08
C ARG A 36 10.52 -21.69 -6.82
N GLY A 37 10.98 -20.92 -5.84
CA GLY A 37 10.22 -20.64 -4.63
C GLY A 37 9.24 -19.48 -4.82
N LYS A 38 8.68 -18.99 -3.71
CA LYS A 38 7.80 -17.82 -3.71
C LYS A 38 8.63 -16.54 -3.65
N LEU A 39 8.38 -15.63 -4.58
CA LEU A 39 8.94 -14.29 -4.55
C LEU A 39 7.95 -13.35 -3.88
N VAL A 40 8.46 -12.45 -3.05
CA VAL A 40 7.71 -11.33 -2.49
C VAL A 40 8.45 -10.05 -2.81
N THR A 41 7.72 -8.99 -3.11
CA THR A 41 8.29 -7.66 -3.29
C THR A 41 7.72 -6.72 -2.24
N GLU A 42 8.53 -5.77 -1.80
CA GLU A 42 8.09 -4.67 -0.95
C GLU A 42 8.53 -3.35 -1.59
N THR A 43 7.63 -2.37 -1.64
CA THR A 43 7.87 -1.01 -2.12
C THR A 43 7.47 -0.03 -1.04
N MET A 44 8.45 0.65 -0.43
CA MET A 44 8.18 1.68 0.56
C MET A 44 7.91 3.02 -0.14
N LEU A 45 6.73 3.60 0.08
CA LEU A 45 6.35 4.90 -0.45
C LEU A 45 6.75 6.02 0.51
N VAL A 46 7.37 7.05 -0.04
CA VAL A 46 7.79 8.26 0.64
C VAL A 46 7.21 9.47 -0.08
N GLN A 47 6.56 10.34 0.69
CA GLN A 47 5.88 11.51 0.17
C GLN A 47 6.81 12.40 -0.68
N GLY A 48 6.37 12.70 -1.90
CA GLY A 48 7.07 13.59 -2.83
C GLY A 48 8.34 13.00 -3.45
N LEU A 49 8.62 11.71 -3.25
CA LEU A 49 9.76 11.02 -3.86
C LEU A 49 9.31 10.00 -4.91
N ASN A 50 8.49 9.04 -4.50
CA ASN A 50 8.07 7.90 -5.31
C ASN A 50 6.56 7.62 -5.23
N ASP A 51 5.77 8.59 -4.77
CA ASP A 51 4.31 8.46 -4.58
C ASP A 51 3.49 9.14 -5.69
N SER A 52 4.14 9.62 -6.77
CA SER A 52 3.44 10.11 -7.96
C SER A 52 2.90 8.95 -8.82
N GLU A 53 1.78 9.15 -9.51
CA GLU A 53 1.20 8.10 -10.37
C GLU A 53 2.20 7.57 -11.41
N GLU A 54 3.01 8.45 -12.00
CA GLU A 54 4.04 8.07 -12.95
C GLU A 54 5.08 7.12 -12.32
N SER A 55 5.62 7.50 -11.15
CA SER A 55 6.60 6.68 -10.42
C SER A 55 6.02 5.33 -10.01
N LEU A 56 4.76 5.34 -9.57
CA LEU A 56 4.01 4.13 -9.20
C LEU A 56 3.82 3.20 -10.39
N ARG A 57 3.43 3.72 -11.56
CA ARG A 57 3.25 2.92 -12.80
C ARG A 57 4.55 2.29 -13.26
N TYR A 58 5.66 3.03 -13.25
CA TYR A 58 6.96 2.47 -13.61
C TYR A 58 7.41 1.37 -12.65
N THR A 59 7.23 1.59 -11.34
CA THR A 59 7.61 0.61 -10.32
C THR A 59 6.72 -0.63 -10.40
N ALA A 60 5.41 -0.47 -10.53
CA ALA A 60 4.47 -1.57 -10.71
C ALA A 60 4.76 -2.38 -11.99
N GLY A 61 5.07 -1.70 -13.11
CA GLY A 61 5.43 -2.34 -14.37
C GLY A 61 6.70 -3.18 -14.30
N PHE A 62 7.68 -2.79 -13.49
CA PHE A 62 8.84 -3.63 -13.21
C PHE A 62 8.48 -4.82 -12.31
N ILE A 63 7.74 -4.59 -11.23
CA ILE A 63 7.30 -5.66 -10.30
C ILE A 63 6.47 -6.72 -11.03
N ALA A 64 5.63 -6.32 -11.99
CA ALA A 64 4.88 -7.26 -12.83
C ALA A 64 5.78 -8.23 -13.61
N GLN A 65 6.97 -7.78 -14.05
CA GLN A 65 7.94 -8.65 -14.72
C GLN A 65 8.63 -9.63 -13.76
N VAL A 66 8.74 -9.26 -12.47
CA VAL A 66 9.29 -10.14 -11.42
C VAL A 66 8.34 -11.30 -11.11
N LYS A 67 7.04 -11.15 -11.35
CA LYS A 67 5.97 -12.14 -11.07
C LYS A 67 5.98 -12.62 -9.60
N PRO A 68 5.87 -11.72 -8.62
CA PRO A 68 5.81 -12.13 -7.21
C PRO A 68 4.51 -12.86 -6.89
N SER A 69 4.53 -13.64 -5.80
CA SER A 69 3.29 -14.16 -5.20
C SER A 69 2.52 -13.05 -4.46
N VAL A 70 3.24 -12.11 -3.84
CA VAL A 70 2.66 -10.97 -3.13
C VAL A 70 3.53 -9.72 -3.37
N ALA A 71 2.89 -8.60 -3.68
CA ALA A 71 3.50 -7.28 -3.77
C ALA A 71 3.00 -6.39 -2.62
N TYR A 72 3.89 -6.15 -1.66
CA TYR A 72 3.65 -5.27 -0.53
C TYR A 72 3.96 -3.82 -0.89
N ILE A 73 3.09 -2.92 -0.44
CA ILE A 73 3.32 -1.48 -0.45
C ILE A 73 3.42 -1.06 1.02
N SER A 74 4.56 -0.53 1.43
CA SER A 74 4.80 -0.08 2.81
C SER A 74 4.93 1.43 2.88
N ILE A 75 4.79 1.99 4.09
CA ILE A 75 5.07 3.40 4.37
C ILE A 75 6.03 3.51 5.56
N PRO A 76 6.72 4.66 5.74
CA PRO A 76 7.46 4.98 6.95
C PRO A 76 6.53 5.04 8.17
N VAL A 77 6.29 3.89 8.80
CA VAL A 77 5.49 3.78 10.01
C VAL A 77 6.33 4.03 11.27
N ARG A 78 7.63 3.76 11.21
CA ARG A 78 8.58 4.04 12.30
C ARG A 78 9.20 5.43 12.11
N PRO A 79 9.64 6.09 13.20
CA PRO A 79 10.38 7.33 13.10
C PRO A 79 11.56 7.19 12.12
N PRO A 80 11.58 7.95 11.01
CA PRO A 80 12.67 7.88 10.06
C PRO A 80 13.93 8.50 10.64
N ALA A 81 15.10 8.07 10.17
CA ALA A 81 16.39 8.69 10.52
C ALA A 81 16.45 10.18 10.14
N GLU A 82 15.62 10.58 9.17
CA GLU A 82 15.63 11.88 8.53
C GLU A 82 14.27 12.57 8.73
N ARG A 83 14.28 13.77 9.31
CA ARG A 83 13.04 14.49 9.69
C ARG A 83 12.18 14.93 8.50
N TRP A 84 12.76 14.99 7.31
CA TRP A 84 12.05 15.40 6.10
C TRP A 84 11.31 14.24 5.43
N ILE A 85 11.58 12.99 5.84
CA ILE A 85 10.86 11.82 5.37
C ILE A 85 9.46 11.81 6.01
N LYS A 86 8.45 11.72 5.15
CA LYS A 86 7.04 11.68 5.56
C LYS A 86 6.33 10.53 4.85
N PRO A 87 5.33 9.90 5.50
CA PRO A 87 4.47 8.95 4.83
C PRO A 87 3.67 9.65 3.70
N PRO A 88 3.32 8.93 2.63
CA PRO A 88 2.47 9.45 1.56
C PRO A 88 1.09 9.85 2.09
N SER A 89 0.35 10.64 1.32
CA SER A 89 -1.05 10.91 1.67
C SER A 89 -1.93 9.67 1.47
N ASP A 90 -3.06 9.64 2.17
CA ASP A 90 -4.13 8.64 2.01
C ASP A 90 -4.54 8.45 0.53
N SER A 91 -4.61 9.55 -0.23
CA SER A 91 -4.89 9.53 -1.68
C SER A 91 -3.79 8.85 -2.49
N SER A 92 -2.53 9.16 -2.22
CA SER A 92 -1.39 8.51 -2.88
C SER A 92 -1.33 7.02 -2.56
N LEU A 93 -1.72 6.60 -1.34
CA LEU A 93 -1.80 5.18 -0.96
C LEU A 93 -2.88 4.43 -1.74
N VAL A 94 -4.07 5.02 -1.86
CA VAL A 94 -5.17 4.43 -2.66
C VAL A 94 -4.80 4.37 -4.14
N ALA A 95 -4.13 5.41 -4.66
CA ALA A 95 -3.61 5.41 -6.02
C ALA A 95 -2.58 4.31 -6.25
N ALA A 96 -1.60 4.18 -5.34
CA ALA A 96 -0.58 3.15 -5.39
C ALA A 96 -1.20 1.75 -5.37
N TYR A 97 -2.11 1.48 -4.42
CA TYR A 97 -2.80 0.21 -4.34
C TYR A 97 -3.55 -0.11 -5.63
N SER A 98 -4.32 0.85 -6.16
CA SER A 98 -5.10 0.66 -7.40
C SER A 98 -4.19 0.36 -8.59
N ILE A 99 -3.14 1.17 -8.79
CA ILE A 99 -2.17 0.99 -9.89
C ILE A 99 -1.46 -0.37 -9.80
N PHE A 100 -1.01 -0.75 -8.60
CA PHE A 100 -0.36 -2.05 -8.40
C PHE A 100 -1.34 -3.19 -8.66
N LYS A 101 -2.59 -3.07 -8.20
CA LYS A 101 -3.62 -4.10 -8.38
C LYS A 101 -4.02 -4.28 -9.85
N GLU A 102 -4.00 -3.21 -10.63
CA GLU A 102 -4.26 -3.23 -12.07
C GLU A 102 -3.08 -3.78 -12.89
N THR A 103 -1.85 -3.56 -12.41
CA THR A 103 -0.63 -3.83 -13.20
C THR A 103 0.02 -5.17 -12.85
N VAL A 104 0.01 -5.55 -11.57
CA VAL A 104 0.71 -6.73 -11.05
C VAL A 104 -0.28 -7.86 -10.89
N ASP A 105 -0.07 -8.95 -11.63
CA ASP A 105 -0.84 -10.20 -11.51
C ASP A 105 -0.44 -10.99 -10.25
N ALA A 106 -0.69 -10.39 -9.09
CA ALA A 106 -0.38 -10.93 -7.77
C ALA A 106 -1.35 -10.40 -6.70
N GLN A 107 -1.22 -10.95 -5.50
CA GLN A 107 -1.81 -10.33 -4.31
C GLN A 107 -1.08 -9.02 -4.01
N VAL A 108 -1.83 -7.97 -3.69
CA VAL A 108 -1.28 -6.65 -3.33
C VAL A 108 -1.79 -6.31 -1.94
N GLU A 109 -0.89 -5.93 -1.05
CA GLU A 109 -1.20 -5.62 0.36
C GLU A 109 -0.48 -4.36 0.83
N LEU A 110 -1.13 -3.60 1.71
CA LEU A 110 -0.52 -2.47 2.41
C LEU A 110 0.11 -2.94 3.73
N LEU A 111 1.33 -2.49 3.99
CA LEU A 111 2.03 -2.61 5.28
C LEU A 111 2.16 -1.21 5.90
N ALA A 112 1.03 -0.69 6.41
CA ALA A 112 0.92 0.71 6.82
C ALA A 112 0.68 0.93 8.33
N SER A 113 0.71 -0.12 9.15
CA SER A 113 0.54 -0.01 10.62
C SER A 113 1.64 -0.73 11.41
N ILE A 114 1.95 -0.21 12.61
CA ILE A 114 2.81 -0.88 13.61
C ILE A 114 1.99 -1.72 14.60
N GLU A 115 0.69 -1.46 14.72
CA GLU A 115 -0.13 -1.98 15.82
C GLU A 115 -1.18 -3.01 15.35
N PRO A 116 -1.57 -3.96 16.24
CA PRO A 116 -2.79 -4.73 16.03
C PRO A 116 -3.99 -3.78 15.92
N PRO A 117 -5.06 -4.18 15.20
CA PRO A 117 -6.24 -3.33 15.06
C PRO A 117 -6.82 -2.98 16.46
N PRO A 118 -7.38 -1.78 16.65
CA PRO A 118 -8.02 -1.41 17.91
C PRO A 118 -9.10 -2.43 18.29
N GLU A 119 -9.37 -2.60 19.58
CA GLU A 119 -10.44 -3.50 20.03
C GLU A 119 -11.81 -2.96 19.56
N VAL A 120 -12.33 -3.53 18.48
CA VAL A 120 -13.65 -3.21 17.94
C VAL A 120 -14.69 -4.21 18.43
N ARG A 121 -15.94 -3.77 18.66
CA ARG A 121 -17.05 -4.66 19.01
C ARG A 121 -17.76 -5.18 17.77
N GLY A 122 -18.14 -6.46 17.79
CA GLY A 122 -18.86 -7.14 16.71
C GLY A 122 -17.93 -7.72 15.64
N ASP A 123 -18.26 -8.92 15.17
CA ASP A 123 -17.41 -9.67 14.24
C ASP A 123 -17.30 -8.99 12.88
N ALA A 124 -18.37 -8.38 12.40
CA ALA A 124 -18.40 -7.66 11.13
C ALA A 124 -17.52 -6.40 11.14
N VAL A 125 -17.55 -5.63 12.23
CA VAL A 125 -16.75 -4.41 12.34
C VAL A 125 -15.27 -4.76 12.54
N LYS A 126 -14.97 -5.80 13.33
CA LYS A 126 -13.61 -6.36 13.42
C LYS A 126 -13.10 -6.82 12.04
N TYR A 127 -13.92 -7.55 11.29
CA TYR A 127 -13.58 -8.00 9.94
C TYR A 127 -13.31 -6.81 9.01
N LEU A 128 -14.19 -5.81 9.01
CA LEU A 128 -14.01 -4.59 8.22
C LEU A 128 -12.69 -3.89 8.54
N VAL A 129 -12.42 -3.62 9.83
CA VAL A 129 -11.20 -2.95 10.28
C VAL A 129 -9.95 -3.75 9.95
N SER A 130 -9.99 -5.08 10.11
CA SER A 130 -8.88 -5.97 9.73
C SER A 130 -8.60 -5.93 8.22
N THR A 131 -9.65 -5.88 7.40
CA THR A 131 -9.55 -5.81 5.94
C THR A 131 -8.93 -4.48 5.52
N VAL A 132 -9.41 -3.35 6.06
CA VAL A 132 -8.90 -2.02 5.67
C VAL A 132 -7.51 -1.69 6.21
N SER A 133 -6.99 -2.51 7.13
CA SER A 133 -5.62 -2.40 7.63
C SER A 133 -4.58 -2.78 6.58
N VAL A 134 -4.97 -3.61 5.61
CA VAL A 134 -4.08 -4.09 4.54
C VAL A 134 -4.64 -3.85 3.12
N HIS A 135 -5.92 -3.48 2.98
CA HIS A 135 -6.55 -3.22 1.68
C HIS A 135 -7.48 -2.00 1.71
N PRO A 136 -7.29 -0.99 0.86
CA PRO A 136 -8.34 -0.02 0.57
C PRO A 136 -9.61 -0.74 0.09
N LEU A 137 -10.74 -0.48 0.76
CA LEU A 137 -12.02 -1.11 0.44
C LEU A 137 -12.96 -0.05 -0.12
N LYS A 138 -13.65 -0.33 -1.23
CA LYS A 138 -14.67 0.60 -1.70
C LYS A 138 -15.78 0.75 -0.67
N LEU A 139 -16.30 1.97 -0.52
CA LEU A 139 -17.35 2.30 0.43
C LEU A 139 -18.59 1.41 0.25
N GLU A 140 -18.97 1.11 -0.99
CA GLU A 140 -20.09 0.21 -1.32
C GLU A 140 -19.94 -1.20 -0.72
N TYR A 141 -18.73 -1.76 -0.71
CA TYR A 141 -18.48 -3.07 -0.10
C TYR A 141 -18.54 -3.00 1.42
N ALA A 142 -18.00 -1.93 2.00
CA ALA A 142 -18.07 -1.70 3.44
C ALA A 142 -19.54 -1.59 3.92
N VAL A 143 -20.36 -0.83 3.19
CA VAL A 143 -21.80 -0.71 3.45
C VAL A 143 -22.46 -2.07 3.42
N LYS A 144 -22.24 -2.84 2.36
CA LYS A 144 -22.82 -4.19 2.22
C LYS A 144 -22.43 -5.14 3.36
N ILE A 145 -21.15 -5.19 3.74
CA ILE A 145 -20.67 -6.04 4.85
C ILE A 145 -21.43 -5.75 6.15
N LEU A 146 -21.70 -4.46 6.43
CA LEU A 146 -22.38 -4.01 7.63
C LEU A 146 -23.88 -4.30 7.57
N GLU A 147 -24.53 -4.07 6.42
CA GLU A 147 -25.95 -4.38 6.20
C GLU A 147 -26.23 -5.88 6.32
N ASP A 148 -25.40 -6.72 5.68
CA ASP A 148 -25.50 -8.19 5.74
C ASP A 148 -25.34 -8.72 7.18
N SER A 149 -24.73 -7.93 8.06
CA SER A 149 -24.54 -8.24 9.48
C SER A 149 -25.59 -7.60 10.40
N GLY A 150 -26.61 -6.95 9.85
CA GLY A 150 -27.70 -6.30 10.59
C GLY A 150 -27.30 -5.01 11.31
N LEU A 151 -26.20 -4.37 10.92
CA LEU A 151 -25.73 -3.10 11.49
C LEU A 151 -26.16 -1.92 10.61
N ASN A 152 -26.32 -0.73 11.19
CA ASN A 152 -26.50 0.50 10.42
C ASN A 152 -25.13 0.98 9.89
N PRO A 153 -24.88 0.95 8.56
CA PRO A 153 -23.58 1.31 8.02
C PRO A 153 -23.20 2.76 8.28
N SER A 154 -24.17 3.70 8.25
CA SER A 154 -23.88 5.12 8.43
C SER A 154 -23.35 5.37 9.84
N ASP A 155 -24.03 4.84 10.85
CA ASP A 155 -23.66 5.03 12.26
C ASP A 155 -22.26 4.46 12.53
N VAL A 156 -21.99 3.23 12.08
CA VAL A 156 -20.71 2.55 12.28
C VAL A 156 -19.58 3.27 11.54
N LEU A 157 -19.76 3.61 10.25
CA LEU A 157 -18.71 4.26 9.47
C LEU A 157 -18.42 5.68 9.98
N ASP A 158 -19.43 6.42 10.42
CA ASP A 158 -19.24 7.75 10.99
C ASP A 158 -18.54 7.70 12.35
N GLU A 159 -18.83 6.70 13.18
CA GLU A 159 -18.09 6.44 14.42
C GLU A 159 -16.62 6.10 14.14
N LEU A 160 -16.35 5.21 13.19
CA LEU A 160 -14.99 4.81 12.82
C LEU A 160 -14.17 5.97 12.21
N VAL A 161 -14.83 6.89 11.50
CA VAL A 161 -14.17 8.12 11.00
C VAL A 161 -13.92 9.11 12.14
N LYS A 162 -14.91 9.34 13.02
CA LYS A 162 -14.78 10.25 14.17
C LYS A 162 -13.71 9.81 15.17
N SER A 163 -13.56 8.51 15.37
CA SER A 163 -12.54 7.90 16.22
C SER A 163 -11.19 7.75 15.54
N GLU A 164 -11.03 8.30 14.32
CA GLU A 164 -9.80 8.23 13.54
C GLU A 164 -9.31 6.80 13.28
N VAL A 165 -10.20 5.80 13.29
CA VAL A 165 -9.86 4.41 12.95
C VAL A 165 -9.69 4.27 11.44
N ILE A 166 -10.56 4.91 10.65
CA ILE A 166 -10.54 4.89 9.18
C ILE A 166 -10.61 6.31 8.60
N SER A 167 -10.26 6.46 7.32
CA SER A 167 -10.53 7.64 6.52
C SER A 167 -11.27 7.29 5.23
N LYS A 168 -12.05 8.24 4.69
CA LYS A 168 -12.73 8.15 3.40
C LYS A 168 -11.89 8.92 2.36
N VAL A 169 -11.62 8.30 1.22
CA VAL A 169 -10.76 8.84 0.16
C VAL A 169 -11.45 8.69 -1.19
N GLU A 170 -11.53 9.76 -1.97
CA GLU A 170 -12.01 9.68 -3.35
C GLU A 170 -10.84 9.39 -4.29
N TYR A 171 -11.01 8.35 -5.13
CA TYR A 171 -10.04 7.99 -6.15
C TYR A 171 -10.76 7.30 -7.32
N GLY A 172 -10.41 7.67 -8.55
CA GLY A 172 -10.98 7.04 -9.75
C GLY A 172 -12.51 7.09 -9.83
N GLY A 173 -13.13 8.16 -9.30
CA GLY A 173 -14.60 8.31 -9.27
C GLY A 173 -15.32 7.41 -8.25
N SER A 174 -14.58 6.73 -7.37
CA SER A 174 -15.12 5.91 -6.29
C SER A 174 -14.63 6.42 -4.93
N THR A 175 -15.43 6.21 -3.88
CA THR A 175 -14.98 6.43 -2.49
C THR A 175 -14.44 5.13 -1.92
N PHE A 176 -13.23 5.18 -1.39
CA PHE A 176 -12.59 4.11 -0.64
C PHE A 176 -12.56 4.45 0.84
N ILE A 177 -12.62 3.43 1.68
CA ILE A 177 -12.24 3.50 3.08
C ILE A 177 -10.88 2.83 3.27
N ILE A 178 -10.02 3.49 4.03
CA ILE A 178 -8.70 2.97 4.40
C ILE A 178 -8.50 3.10 5.90
N LYS A 179 -7.67 2.24 6.49
CA LYS A 179 -7.19 2.44 7.86
C LYS A 179 -6.44 3.77 7.93
N ARG A 180 -6.65 4.55 8.99
CA ARG A 180 -5.89 5.77 9.24
C ARG A 180 -4.59 5.41 9.97
N PHE A 181 -3.49 6.03 9.54
CA PHE A 181 -2.12 5.63 9.93
C PHE A 181 -1.33 6.76 10.62
N LYS A 182 -2.02 7.75 11.20
CA LYS A 182 -1.43 8.92 11.87
C LYS A 182 -1.52 8.82 13.39
#